data_AF-A0A948HJ62-F1
#
_entry.id   AF-A0A948HJ62-F1
#
_cell.length_a   1.000
_cell.length_b   1.000
_cell.length_c   1.000
_cell.angle_alpha   90.00
_cell.angle_beta   90.00
_cell.angle_gamma   90.00
#
_symmetry.space_group_name_H-M   'P 1'
#
loop_
_entity.id
_entity.type
_entity.pdbx_description
1 polymer ?
#
loop_
_entity_poly.entity_id
_entity_poly.type
_entity_poly.pdbx_seq_one_letter_code
_entity_poly.pdbx_strand_id
1 'polypeptide(L)'
;MTAIYPTPRDDAPLVVFDFDHTLYDGDSGSHLFAWLIKRNPLRLLAALVATPLLGPLVAFLPTRRRGISGYVWIATFGLHRAREFNKVIDRYVLKHEADIRRRLLPVALEVFARHRAAGDRVVVATGAPPELARAILAFVAHQG
;
A
#
# COMPACT_ATOMS: atom_id res chain seq x y z
N MET A 1 -1.16 -0.97 25.68
CA MET A 1 0.14 -0.55 26.28
C MET A 1 1.12 -0.49 25.12
N THR A 2 1.83 0.62 24.88
CA THR A 2 2.69 0.73 23.68
C THR A 2 3.85 -0.28 23.79
N ALA A 3 3.72 -1.44 23.16
CA ALA A 3 4.77 -2.45 23.12
C ALA A 3 5.97 -1.86 22.36
N ILE A 4 6.97 -1.40 23.10
CA ILE A 4 8.26 -1.00 22.54
C ILE A 4 8.98 -2.29 22.20
N TYR A 5 8.94 -2.66 20.92
CA TYR A 5 9.68 -3.82 20.42
C TYR A 5 11.18 -3.64 20.70
N PRO A 6 11.89 -4.72 21.09
CA PRO A 6 13.32 -4.64 21.37
C PRO A 6 14.09 -4.18 20.13
N THR A 7 15.15 -3.39 20.34
CA THR A 7 16.08 -3.04 19.26
C THR A 7 16.71 -4.33 18.72
N PRO A 8 16.68 -4.58 17.40
CA PRO A 8 17.26 -5.79 16.86
C PRO A 8 18.76 -5.90 17.19
N ARG A 9 19.19 -7.11 17.57
CA ARG A 9 20.61 -7.41 17.81
C ARG A 9 21.37 -7.48 16.48
N ASP A 10 22.68 -7.28 16.50
CA ASP A 10 23.51 -7.32 15.29
C ASP A 10 23.50 -8.69 14.59
N ASP A 11 23.30 -9.76 15.36
CA ASP A 11 23.18 -11.15 14.90
C ASP A 11 21.72 -11.59 14.61
N ALA A 12 20.75 -10.69 14.79
CA ALA A 12 19.35 -11.03 14.65
C ALA A 12 19.00 -11.38 13.18
N PRO A 13 18.20 -12.42 12.94
CA PRO A 13 17.75 -12.80 11.61
C PRO A 13 17.10 -11.62 10.86
N LEU A 14 17.44 -11.46 9.58
CA LEU A 14 16.75 -10.54 8.68
C LEU A 14 15.52 -11.24 8.09
N VAL A 15 14.34 -10.71 8.39
CA VAL A 15 13.06 -11.22 7.90
C VAL A 15 12.42 -10.16 7.02
N VAL A 16 12.16 -10.52 5.75
CA VAL A 16 11.54 -9.63 4.77
C VAL A 16 10.11 -10.09 4.53
N PHE A 17 9.16 -9.18 4.75
CA PHE A 17 7.75 -9.39 4.43
C PHE A 17 7.39 -8.59 3.18
N ASP A 18 6.70 -9.23 2.24
CA ASP A 18 5.90 -8.47 1.27
C ASP A 18 4.63 -7.97 1.98
N PHE A 19 4.04 -6.88 1.49
CA PHE A 19 2.81 -6.31 2.05
C PHE A 19 1.59 -6.76 1.26
N ASP A 20 1.57 -6.49 -0.03
CA ASP A 20 0.45 -6.81 -0.92
C ASP A 20 0.38 -8.32 -1.11
N HIS A 21 -0.83 -8.87 -1.08
CA HIS A 21 -1.10 -10.32 -1.11
C HIS A 21 -0.45 -11.17 0.01
N THR A 22 0.26 -10.58 0.98
CA THR A 22 0.93 -11.29 2.08
C THR A 22 0.41 -10.85 3.44
N LEU A 23 0.44 -9.55 3.75
CA LEU A 23 -0.15 -8.97 4.97
C LEU A 23 -1.56 -8.42 4.69
N TYR A 24 -1.84 -8.13 3.42
CA TYR A 24 -3.07 -7.54 2.94
C TYR A 24 -3.64 -8.35 1.77
N ASP A 25 -4.93 -8.71 1.84
CA ASP A 25 -5.66 -9.42 0.80
C ASP A 25 -6.03 -8.48 -0.36
N GLY A 26 -5.07 -8.32 -1.27
CA GLY A 26 -5.17 -7.55 -2.50
C GLY A 26 -3.94 -6.71 -2.81
N ASP A 27 -4.10 -5.82 -3.78
CA ASP A 27 -3.13 -4.79 -4.16
C ASP A 27 -3.58 -3.43 -3.60
N SER A 28 -2.97 -3.04 -2.48
CA SER A 28 -3.31 -1.81 -1.76
C SER A 28 -3.03 -0.56 -2.60
N GLY A 29 -1.99 -0.58 -3.44
CA GLY A 29 -1.65 0.51 -4.35
C GLY A 29 -2.72 0.71 -5.40
N SER A 30 -3.14 -0.38 -6.06
CA SER A 30 -4.21 -0.34 -7.06
C SER A 30 -5.53 0.16 -6.46
N HIS A 31 -5.88 -0.23 -5.22
CA HIS A 31 -7.05 0.31 -4.54
C HIS A 31 -6.97 1.83 -4.30
N LEU A 32 -5.82 2.33 -3.83
CA LEU A 32 -5.59 3.77 -3.65
C LEU A 32 -5.73 4.53 -4.97
N PHE A 33 -5.07 4.08 -6.04
CA PHE A 33 -5.11 4.77 -7.33
C PHE A 33 -6.49 4.72 -7.98
N ALA A 34 -7.19 3.59 -7.88
CA ALA A 34 -8.58 3.49 -8.32
C ALA A 34 -9.48 4.49 -7.58
N TRP A 35 -9.30 4.66 -6.26
CA TRP A 35 -10.01 5.67 -5.49
C TRP A 35 -9.66 7.11 -5.93
N LEU A 36 -8.37 7.40 -6.17
CA LEU A 36 -7.90 8.71 -6.65
C LEU A 36 -8.47 9.11 -8.01
N ILE A 37 -8.67 8.13 -8.90
CA ILE A 37 -9.28 8.33 -10.21
C ILE A 37 -10.79 8.54 -10.05
N LYS A 38 -11.47 7.64 -9.34
CA LYS A 38 -12.94 7.67 -9.20
C LYS A 38 -13.47 8.93 -8.48
N ARG A 39 -12.69 9.52 -7.58
CA ARG A 39 -13.11 10.73 -6.84
C ARG A 39 -13.09 12.03 -7.66
N ASN A 40 -12.47 12.04 -8.85
CA ASN A 40 -12.36 13.24 -9.68
C ASN A 40 -12.86 12.93 -11.11
N PRO A 41 -13.95 13.57 -11.58
CA PRO A 41 -14.55 13.24 -12.86
C PRO A 41 -13.62 13.50 -14.05
N LEU A 42 -12.74 14.51 -13.98
CA LEU A 42 -11.75 14.77 -15.03
C LEU A 42 -10.70 13.66 -15.11
N ARG A 43 -10.23 13.15 -13.96
CA ARG A 43 -9.30 12.02 -13.92
C ARG A 43 -9.95 10.73 -14.39
N LEU A 44 -11.22 10.52 -14.03
CA LEU A 44 -12.00 9.40 -14.50
C LEU A 44 -12.17 9.44 -16.02
N LEU A 45 -12.55 10.60 -16.59
CA LEU A 45 -12.64 10.79 -18.03
C LEU A 45 -11.29 10.53 -18.72
N ALA A 46 -10.21 11.10 -18.21
CA ALA A 46 -8.87 10.86 -18.74
C ALA A 46 -8.48 9.38 -18.69
N ALA A 47 -8.80 8.67 -17.61
CA ALA A 47 -8.56 7.23 -17.49
C ALA A 47 -9.39 6.44 -18.50
N LEU A 48 -10.66 6.79 -18.73
CA LEU A 48 -11.52 6.14 -19.72
C LEU A 48 -10.98 6.36 -21.14
N VAL A 49 -10.61 7.60 -21.49
CA VAL A 49 -10.02 7.93 -22.79
C VAL A 49 -8.69 7.21 -23.02
N ALA A 50 -7.88 7.05 -21.98
CA ALA A 50 -6.60 6.36 -22.07
C ALA A 50 -6.72 4.82 -22.06
N THR A 51 -7.86 4.26 -21.61
CA THR A 51 -8.04 2.81 -21.40
C THR A 51 -7.89 1.96 -22.68
N PRO A 52 -8.33 2.38 -23.88
CA PRO A 52 -8.07 1.64 -25.12
C PRO A 52 -6.58 1.39 -25.38
N LEU A 53 -5.70 2.26 -24.88
CA LEU A 53 -4.24 2.10 -24.97
C LEU A 53 -3.67 1.43 -23.72
N LEU A 54 -4.01 1.93 -22.53
CA LEU A 54 -3.42 1.47 -21.27
C LEU A 54 -3.92 0.07 -20.85
N GLY A 55 -5.18 -0.26 -21.13
CA GLY A 55 -5.79 -1.55 -20.80
C GLY A 55 -5.05 -2.74 -21.41
N PRO A 56 -4.84 -2.77 -22.74
CA PRO A 56 -4.03 -3.81 -23.38
C PRO A 56 -2.59 -3.87 -22.86
N LEU A 57 -1.98 -2.71 -22.57
CA LEU A 57 -0.63 -2.68 -21.99
C LEU A 57 -0.58 -3.31 -20.60
N VAL A 58 -1.62 -3.15 -19.77
CA VAL A 58 -1.74 -3.81 -18.46
C VAL A 58 -1.95 -5.33 -18.60
N ALA A 59 -2.74 -5.75 -19.59
CA ALA A 59 -3.02 -7.16 -19.86
C ALA A 59 -1.76 -7.92 -20.30
N PHE A 60 -0.86 -7.28 -21.06
CA PHE A 60 0.36 -7.90 -21.56
C PHE A 60 1.54 -7.73 -20.59
N LEU A 61 2.04 -8.84 -20.01
CA LEU A 61 3.07 -8.83 -18.95
C LEU A 61 4.31 -7.96 -19.24
N PRO A 62 4.92 -7.99 -20.44
CA PRO A 62 6.09 -7.16 -20.76
C PRO A 62 5.82 -5.64 -20.72
N THR A 63 4.56 -5.23 -20.89
CA THR A 63 4.14 -3.82 -20.89
C THR A 63 3.37 -3.44 -19.64
N ARG A 64 3.03 -4.40 -18.77
CA ARG A 64 2.16 -4.19 -17.61
C ARG A 64 2.59 -3.02 -16.75
N ARG A 65 3.89 -2.93 -16.45
CA ARG A 65 4.45 -1.83 -15.66
C ARG A 65 4.18 -0.46 -16.30
N ARG A 66 4.32 -0.35 -17.63
CA ARG A 66 4.07 0.90 -18.37
C ARG A 66 2.58 1.27 -18.34
N GLY A 67 1.69 0.28 -18.52
CA GLY A 67 0.25 0.47 -18.40
C GLY A 67 -0.15 0.99 -17.02
N ILE A 68 0.35 0.33 -15.95
CA ILE A 68 0.12 0.75 -14.56
C ILE A 68 0.66 2.16 -14.32
N SER A 69 1.89 2.47 -14.76
CA SER A 69 2.48 3.80 -14.62
C SER A 69 1.63 4.90 -15.28
N GLY A 70 0.98 4.60 -16.41
CA GLY A 70 0.03 5.53 -17.05
C GLY A 70 -1.17 5.87 -16.16
N TYR A 71 -1.80 4.86 -15.56
CA TYR A 71 -2.90 5.07 -14.62
C TYR A 71 -2.46 5.80 -13.34
N VAL A 72 -1.27 5.47 -12.81
CA VAL A 72 -0.69 6.18 -11.67
C VAL A 72 -0.51 7.65 -12.00
N TRP A 73 0.04 7.98 -13.17
CA TRP A 73 0.24 9.37 -13.59
C TRP A 73 -1.08 10.14 -13.67
N ILE A 74 -2.13 9.55 -14.25
CA ILE A 74 -3.47 10.14 -14.29
C ILE A 74 -4.02 10.36 -12.86
N ALA A 75 -3.84 9.37 -11.98
CA ALA A 75 -4.31 9.43 -10.60
C ALA A 75 -3.60 10.50 -9.77
N THR A 76 -2.32 10.76 -10.04
CA THR A 76 -1.50 11.75 -9.33
C THR A 76 -1.39 13.09 -10.05
N PHE A 77 -1.96 13.24 -11.25
CA PHE A 77 -1.87 14.48 -12.01
C PHE A 77 -2.39 15.68 -11.21
N GLY A 78 -1.55 16.72 -11.08
CA GLY A 78 -1.79 17.89 -10.22
C GLY A 78 -1.34 17.77 -8.77
N LEU A 79 -0.76 16.63 -8.35
CA LEU A 79 -0.05 16.50 -7.07
C LEU A 79 1.43 16.81 -7.28
N HIS A 80 1.87 17.96 -6.78
CA HIS A 80 3.23 18.46 -7.03
C HIS A 80 4.23 18.13 -5.90
N ARG A 81 3.76 17.69 -4.74
CA ARG A 81 4.61 17.47 -3.55
C ARG A 81 4.30 16.15 -2.87
N ALA A 82 5.33 15.44 -2.42
CA ALA A 82 5.20 14.19 -1.67
C ALA A 82 4.32 14.36 -0.42
N ARG A 83 4.45 15.48 0.30
CA ARG A 83 3.61 15.79 1.47
C ARG A 83 2.11 15.87 1.14
N GLU A 84 1.76 16.43 -0.02
CA GLU A 84 0.36 16.51 -0.44
C GLU A 84 -0.18 15.12 -0.78
N PHE A 85 0.65 14.28 -1.40
CA PHE A 85 0.29 12.89 -1.65
C PHE A 85 0.11 12.09 -0.36
N ASN A 86 0.99 12.25 0.63
CA ASN A 86 0.87 11.60 1.94
C ASN A 86 -0.43 11.99 2.66
N LYS A 87 -0.79 13.28 2.71
CA LYS A 87 -2.08 13.70 3.29
C LYS A 87 -3.29 13.05 2.60
N VAL A 88 -3.18 12.82 1.30
CA VAL A 88 -4.23 12.15 0.53
C VAL A 88 -4.29 10.65 0.86
N ILE A 89 -3.13 10.02 1.07
CA ILE A 89 -3.04 8.64 1.58
C ILE A 89 -3.68 8.56 2.96
N ASP A 90 -3.32 9.43 3.89
CA ASP A 90 -3.90 9.44 5.25
C ASP A 90 -5.43 9.54 5.20
N ARG A 91 -5.96 10.43 4.35
CA ARG A 91 -7.40 10.58 4.14
C ARG A 91 -8.03 9.33 3.53
N TYR A 92 -7.37 8.68 2.58
CA TYR A 92 -7.84 7.43 2.01
C TYR A 92 -7.93 6.33 3.06
N VAL A 93 -6.87 6.18 3.85
CA VAL A 93 -6.71 5.17 4.89
C VAL A 93 -7.75 5.35 6.00
N LEU A 94 -7.95 6.58 6.48
CA LEU A 94 -9.00 6.91 7.45
C LEU A 94 -10.41 6.64 6.89
N LYS A 95 -10.67 7.01 5.64
CA LYS A 95 -12.00 6.84 5.03
C LYS A 95 -12.38 5.37 4.82
N HIS A 96 -11.42 4.50 4.55
CA HIS A 96 -11.65 3.09 4.23
C HIS A 96 -11.13 2.15 5.31
N GLU A 97 -10.95 2.63 6.54
CA GLU A 97 -10.32 1.88 7.62
C GLU A 97 -11.01 0.52 7.85
N ALA A 98 -12.35 0.50 7.90
CA ALA A 98 -13.11 -0.73 8.10
C ALA A 98 -12.88 -1.77 6.98
N ASP A 99 -12.87 -1.32 5.71
CA ASP A 99 -12.65 -2.20 4.56
C ASP A 99 -11.19 -2.68 4.48
N ILE A 100 -10.24 -1.80 4.80
CA ILE A 100 -8.82 -2.13 4.88
C ILE A 100 -8.59 -3.18 5.96
N ARG A 101 -9.18 -3.01 7.16
CA ARG A 101 -9.08 -3.97 8.27
C ARG A 101 -9.59 -5.35 7.90
N ARG A 102 -10.71 -5.45 7.16
CA ARG A 102 -11.26 -6.73 6.71
C ARG A 102 -10.33 -7.49 5.76
N ARG A 103 -9.47 -6.77 5.04
CA ARG A 103 -8.50 -7.34 4.10
C ARG A 103 -7.16 -7.66 4.78
N LEU A 104 -6.94 -7.25 6.02
CA LEU A 104 -5.72 -7.63 6.72
C LEU A 104 -5.79 -9.10 7.10
N LEU A 105 -4.72 -9.84 6.81
CA LEU A 105 -4.63 -11.27 7.04
C LEU A 105 -4.17 -11.52 8.48
N PRO A 106 -5.04 -11.98 9.40
CA PRO A 106 -4.71 -12.01 10.83
C PRO A 106 -3.52 -12.93 11.16
N VAL A 107 -3.44 -14.08 10.48
CA VAL A 107 -2.34 -15.05 10.64
C VAL A 107 -1.00 -14.42 10.24
N ALA A 108 -0.98 -13.65 9.15
CA ALA A 108 0.24 -13.01 8.68
C ALA A 108 0.69 -11.89 9.62
N LEU A 109 -0.26 -11.14 10.19
CA LEU A 109 0.01 -10.14 11.22
C LEU A 109 0.54 -10.74 12.53
N GLU A 110 0.06 -11.92 12.92
CA GLU A 110 0.56 -12.64 14.09
C GLU A 110 2.03 -13.07 13.90
N VAL A 111 2.35 -13.63 12.73
CA VAL A 111 3.73 -13.99 12.39
C VAL A 111 4.63 -12.75 12.38
N PHE A 112 4.17 -11.65 11.78
CA PHE A 112 4.87 -10.38 11.78
C PHE A 112 5.13 -9.86 13.21
N ALA A 113 4.11 -9.88 14.07
CA ALA A 113 4.21 -9.45 15.46
C ALA A 113 5.19 -10.33 16.25
N ARG A 114 5.20 -11.64 16.02
CA ARG A 114 6.12 -12.59 16.66
C ARG A 114 7.58 -12.29 16.32
N HIS A 115 7.90 -12.06 15.05
CA HIS A 115 9.27 -11.71 14.63
C HIS A 115 9.72 -10.37 15.24
N ARG A 116 8.81 -9.38 15.30
CA ARG A 116 9.11 -8.10 15.97
C ARG A 116 9.33 -8.28 17.47
N ALA A 117 8.53 -9.13 18.14
CA ALA A 117 8.66 -9.41 19.56
C ALA A 117 9.95 -10.20 19.88
N ALA A 118 10.40 -11.06 18.97
CA ALA A 118 11.66 -11.80 19.08
C ALA A 118 12.90 -10.92 18.93
N GLY A 119 12.75 -9.67 18.45
CA GLY A 119 13.86 -8.76 18.17
C GLY A 119 14.54 -9.04 16.83
N ASP A 120 13.84 -9.67 15.89
CA ASP A 120 14.34 -9.90 14.54
C ASP A 120 14.40 -8.58 13.76
N ARG A 121 15.28 -8.53 12.75
CA ARG A 121 15.36 -7.39 11.81
C ARG A 121 14.25 -7.53 10.78
N VAL A 122 13.09 -6.91 11.04
CA VAL A 122 11.92 -7.00 10.17
C VAL A 122 11.90 -5.86 9.15
N VAL A 123 11.86 -6.19 7.86
CA VAL A 123 11.74 -5.24 6.75
C VAL A 123 10.49 -5.55 5.94
N VAL A 124 9.72 -4.52 5.58
CA VAL A 124 8.59 -4.65 4.66
C VAL A 124 9.02 -4.15 3.28
N ALA A 125 8.98 -5.02 2.27
CA ALA A 125 9.31 -4.73 0.89
C ALA A 125 8.03 -4.75 0.04
N THR A 126 7.58 -3.59 -0.46
CA THR A 126 6.32 -3.47 -1.19
C THR A 126 6.44 -2.52 -2.38
N GLY A 127 5.66 -2.78 -3.43
CA GLY A 127 5.47 -1.86 -4.56
C GLY A 127 4.47 -0.73 -4.28
N ALA A 128 3.70 -0.81 -3.19
CA ALA A 128 2.80 0.23 -2.75
C ALA A 128 3.58 1.45 -2.19
N PRO A 129 2.97 2.65 -2.18
CA PRO A 129 3.58 3.81 -1.54
C PRO A 129 3.98 3.50 -0.08
N PRO A 130 5.22 3.79 0.35
CA PRO A 130 5.67 3.45 1.70
C PRO A 130 4.79 4.03 2.81
N GLU A 131 4.24 5.22 2.58
CA GLU A 131 3.32 5.85 3.53
C GLU A 131 1.99 5.10 3.67
N LEU A 132 1.49 4.50 2.58
CA LEU A 132 0.27 3.69 2.62
C LEU A 132 0.48 2.46 3.49
N ALA A 133 1.56 1.72 3.26
CA ALA A 133 1.89 0.54 4.07
C ALA A 133 2.08 0.91 5.55
N ARG A 134 2.79 2.00 5.84
CA ARG A 134 2.97 2.49 7.23
C ARG A 134 1.65 2.86 7.89
N ALA A 135 0.81 3.64 7.22
CA ALA A 135 -0.48 4.07 7.76
C ALA A 135 -1.40 2.88 8.05
N ILE A 136 -1.41 1.86 7.18
CA ILE A 136 -2.19 0.64 7.41
C ILE A 136 -1.62 -0.18 8.57
N LEU A 137 -0.29 -0.38 8.62
CA LEU A 137 0.36 -1.14 9.70
C LEU A 137 0.24 -0.44 11.07
N ALA A 138 0.16 0.89 11.10
CA ALA A 138 -0.06 1.65 12.34
C ALA A 138 -1.38 1.26 13.02
N PHE A 139 -2.45 1.01 12.25
CA PHE A 139 -3.73 0.53 12.82
C PHE A 139 -3.63 -0.81 13.53
N VAL A 140 -2.76 -1.69 13.04
CA VAL A 140 -2.52 -2.99 13.65
C VAL A 140 -1.74 -2.83 14.95
N ALA A 141 -0.71 -1.97 14.96
CA ALA A 141 0.11 -1.72 16.13
C ALA A 141 -0.66 -1.10 17.31
N HIS A 142 -1.75 -0.37 17.06
CA HIS A 142 -2.59 0.23 18.10
C HIS A 142 -3.61 -0.73 18.75
N GLN A 143 -3.67 -1.99 18.32
CA GLN A 143 -4.59 -3.00 18.88
C GLN A 143 -3.91 -4.02 19.81
N GLY A 144 -2.62 -3.86 20.09
CA GLY A 144 -1.84 -4.67 21.02
C GLY A 144 -1.69 -4.04 22.41
#